data_AF-A0A919H3E9-F1
#
_entry.id   AF-A0A919H3E9-F1
#
_cell.length_a   1.000
_cell.length_b   1.000
_cell.length_c   1.000
_cell.angle_alpha   90.00
_cell.angle_beta   90.00
_cell.angle_gamma   90.00
#
_symmetry.space_group_name_H-M   'P 1'
#
loop_
_entity.id
_entity.type
_entity.pdbx_description
1 polymer ?
#
loop_
_entity_poly.entity_id
_entity_poly.type
_entity_poly.pdbx_seq_one_letter_code
_entity_poly.pdbx_strand_id
1 'polypeptide(L)'
;MVARKDLAAIGDAAFTLRQRLATDGDHAKASTHEAAGTLKKDFALGAALSTVAEKWHDQVGTLLDACAHVSNHLDYTQKAHAGDAYWLATQFKFGALDKGFEEGAQR
;
A
#
# COMPACT_ATOMS: atom_id res chain seq x y z
N MET A 1 24.36 5.26 -15.42
CA MET A 1 24.65 4.58 -14.15
C MET A 1 24.01 5.40 -13.05
N VAL A 2 23.08 4.84 -12.27
CA VAL A 2 22.39 5.58 -11.19
C VAL A 2 23.33 5.71 -10.00
N ALA A 3 23.44 6.89 -9.37
CA ALA A 3 24.37 7.09 -8.26
C ALA A 3 23.77 6.56 -6.94
N ARG A 4 24.61 6.13 -6.00
CA ARG A 4 24.19 5.63 -4.66
C ARG A 4 23.31 6.64 -3.91
N LYS A 5 23.56 7.93 -4.08
CA LYS A 5 22.74 9.00 -3.49
C LYS A 5 21.32 9.02 -4.03
N ASP A 6 21.15 8.75 -5.33
CA ASP A 6 19.84 8.73 -5.98
C ASP A 6 19.01 7.55 -5.47
N LEU A 7 19.64 6.38 -5.29
CA LEU A 7 18.98 5.20 -4.72
C LEU A 7 18.56 5.41 -3.25
N ALA A 8 19.38 6.10 -2.45
CA ALA A 8 19.03 6.45 -1.09
C ALA A 8 17.82 7.38 -1.03
N ALA A 9 17.80 8.42 -1.88
CA ALA A 9 16.67 9.34 -1.97
C ALA A 9 15.36 8.64 -2.37
N ILE A 10 15.41 7.63 -3.25
CA ILE A 10 14.24 6.83 -3.63
C ILE A 10 13.74 5.99 -2.43
N GLY A 11 14.65 5.37 -1.66
CA GLY A 11 14.30 4.64 -0.45
C GLY A 11 13.58 5.52 0.57
N ASP A 12 14.12 6.71 0.86
CA ASP A 12 13.52 7.67 1.78
C ASP A 12 12.16 8.18 1.30
N ALA A 13 12.02 8.42 -0.01
CA ALA A 13 10.75 8.81 -0.62
C ALA A 13 9.69 7.70 -0.48
N ALA A 14 10.08 6.44 -0.72
CA ALA A 14 9.19 5.29 -0.53
C ALA A 14 8.76 5.13 0.92
N PHE A 15 9.68 5.29 1.88
CA PHE A 15 9.36 5.28 3.30
C PHE A 15 8.38 6.39 3.69
N THR A 16 8.65 7.62 3.22
CA THR A 16 7.78 8.78 3.49
C THR A 16 6.38 8.58 2.89
N LEU A 17 6.30 8.10 1.65
CA LEU A 17 5.04 7.79 1.00
C LEU A 17 4.25 6.73 1.78
N ARG A 18 4.94 5.68 2.26
CA ARG A 18 4.33 4.65 3.10
C ARG A 18 3.72 5.23 4.38
N GLN A 19 4.42 6.11 5.07
CA GLN A 19 3.91 6.73 6.31
C GLN A 19 2.65 7.55 6.04
N ARG A 20 2.71 8.40 5.01
CA ARG A 20 1.56 9.22 4.60
C ARG A 20 0.38 8.37 4.18
N LEU A 21 0.60 7.36 3.36
CA LEU A 21 -0.46 6.47 2.90
C LEU A 21 -1.12 5.69 4.05
N ALA A 22 -0.35 5.32 5.09
CA ALA A 22 -0.92 4.65 6.25
C ALA A 22 -1.86 5.57 7.04
N THR A 23 -1.52 6.86 7.16
CA THR A 23 -2.36 7.85 7.84
C THR A 23 -3.54 8.28 6.97
N ASP A 24 -3.26 8.73 5.75
CA ASP A 24 -4.25 9.33 4.85
C ASP A 24 -5.22 8.25 4.30
N GLY A 25 -4.72 7.03 4.06
CA GLY A 25 -5.53 5.91 3.59
C GLY A 25 -6.57 5.42 4.60
N ASP A 26 -6.26 5.52 5.90
CA ASP A 26 -7.18 5.12 6.97
C ASP A 26 -8.08 6.26 7.48
N HIS A 27 -7.84 7.50 7.04
CA HIS A 27 -8.51 8.70 7.55
C HIS A 27 -10.05 8.59 7.59
N ALA A 28 -10.66 8.06 6.52
CA ALA A 28 -12.11 7.97 6.40
C ALA A 28 -12.68 6.59 6.81
N LYS A 29 -11.86 5.67 7.32
CA LYS A 29 -12.26 4.27 7.52
C LYS A 29 -13.44 4.13 8.47
N ALA A 30 -13.35 4.72 9.66
CA ALA A 30 -14.40 4.62 10.68
C ALA A 30 -15.71 5.25 10.21
N SER A 31 -15.66 6.49 9.70
CA SER A 31 -16.84 7.21 9.23
C SER A 31 -17.52 6.52 8.04
N THR A 32 -16.73 5.92 7.14
CA THR A 32 -17.28 5.19 5.98
C THR A 32 -17.99 3.92 6.41
N HIS A 33 -17.42 3.15 7.34
CA HIS A 33 -18.08 1.95 7.88
C HIS A 33 -19.36 2.29 8.65
N GLU A 34 -19.36 3.36 9.44
CA GLU A 34 -20.55 3.84 10.15
C GLU A 34 -21.67 4.26 9.18
N ALA A 35 -21.32 5.06 8.17
CA ALA A 35 -22.25 5.50 7.13
C ALA A 35 -22.82 4.30 6.35
N ALA A 36 -21.96 3.35 5.96
CA ALA A 36 -22.38 2.14 5.28
C ALA A 36 -23.35 1.31 6.13
N GLY A 37 -23.05 1.11 7.42
CA GLY A 37 -23.91 0.40 8.36
C GLY A 37 -25.27 1.09 8.58
N THR A 38 -25.28 2.42 8.63
CA THR A 38 -26.51 3.20 8.74
C THR A 38 -27.36 3.08 7.49
N LEU A 39 -26.78 3.27 6.31
CA LEU A 39 -27.48 3.19 5.03
C LEU A 39 -28.01 1.78 4.75
N LYS A 40 -27.31 0.74 5.19
CA LYS A 40 -27.68 -0.67 4.91
C LYS A 40 -29.04 -1.08 5.52
N LYS A 41 -29.57 -0.30 6.48
CA LYS A 41 -30.89 -0.56 7.08
C LYS A 41 -32.02 -0.36 6.08
N ASP A 42 -31.93 0.71 5.28
CA ASP A 42 -33.03 1.17 4.43
C ASP A 42 -32.65 1.29 2.94
N PHE A 43 -31.36 1.20 2.61
CA PHE A 43 -30.82 1.45 1.28
C PHE A 43 -29.77 0.43 0.84
N ALA A 44 -29.92 -0.09 -0.39
CA ALA A 44 -28.93 -0.97 -1.03
C ALA A 44 -27.55 -0.30 -1.18
N LEU A 45 -27.51 1.03 -1.22
CA LEU A 45 -26.27 1.83 -1.25
C LEU A 45 -25.34 1.52 -0.07
N GLY A 46 -25.87 1.16 1.10
CA GLY A 46 -25.05 0.82 2.26
C GLY A 46 -24.15 -0.39 2.01
N ALA A 47 -24.67 -1.44 1.38
CA ALA A 47 -23.88 -2.62 1.02
C ALA A 47 -22.80 -2.29 -0.03
N ALA A 48 -23.15 -1.49 -1.04
CA ALA A 48 -22.19 -1.04 -2.05
C ALA A 48 -21.07 -0.19 -1.43
N LEU A 49 -21.41 0.71 -0.49
CA LEU A 49 -20.42 1.53 0.22
C LEU A 49 -19.48 0.69 1.08
N SER A 50 -19.97 -0.35 1.76
CA SER A 50 -19.10 -1.31 2.47
C SER A 50 -18.11 -1.98 1.52
N THR A 51 -18.56 -2.47 0.36
CA THR A 51 -17.67 -3.11 -0.63
C THR A 51 -16.61 -2.15 -1.16
N VAL A 52 -16.97 -0.89 -1.42
CA VAL A 52 -15.98 0.12 -1.85
C VAL A 52 -14.97 0.41 -0.74
N ALA A 53 -15.41 0.51 0.51
CA ALA A 53 -14.52 0.73 1.65
C ALA A 53 -13.52 -0.41 1.85
N GLU A 54 -13.97 -1.66 1.71
CA GLU A 54 -13.13 -2.86 1.76
C GLU A 54 -12.09 -2.85 0.64
N LYS A 55 -12.52 -2.65 -0.61
CA LYS A 55 -11.61 -2.57 -1.77
C LYS A 55 -10.58 -1.46 -1.64
N TRP A 56 -10.98 -0.29 -1.13
CA TRP A 56 -10.05 0.81 -0.85
C TRP A 56 -8.97 0.37 0.14
N HIS A 57 -9.35 -0.25 1.26
CA HIS A 57 -8.40 -0.67 2.27
C HIS A 57 -7.44 -1.76 1.75
N ASP A 58 -7.92 -2.70 0.93
CA ASP A 58 -7.08 -3.71 0.26
C ASP A 58 -6.03 -3.06 -0.66
N GLN A 59 -6.45 -2.07 -1.45
CA GLN A 59 -5.55 -1.34 -2.35
C GLN A 59 -4.52 -0.51 -1.58
N VAL A 60 -4.95 0.18 -0.51
CA VAL A 60 -4.04 0.92 0.38
C VAL A 60 -3.02 -0.02 1.01
N GLY A 61 -3.45 -1.17 1.55
CA GLY A 61 -2.56 -2.18 2.12
C GLY A 61 -1.52 -2.68 1.13
N THR A 62 -1.97 -2.93 -0.10
CA THR A 62 -1.09 -3.37 -1.18
C THR A 62 -0.01 -2.33 -1.54
N LEU A 63 -0.38 -1.06 -1.61
CA LEU A 63 0.57 0.03 -1.84
C LEU A 63 1.52 0.25 -0.65
N LEU A 64 1.05 0.05 0.58
CA LEU A 64 1.89 0.09 1.78
C LEU A 64 2.97 -0.99 1.74
N ASP A 65 2.60 -2.21 1.35
CA ASP A 65 3.55 -3.29 1.16
C ASP A 65 4.58 -2.91 0.10
N ALA A 66 4.14 -2.44 -1.08
CA ALA A 66 5.04 -2.03 -2.17
C ALA A 66 6.06 -0.98 -1.75
N CYS A 67 5.61 0.06 -1.05
CA CYS A 67 6.51 1.10 -0.54
C CYS A 67 7.50 0.53 0.48
N ALA A 68 7.06 -0.37 1.38
CA ALA A 68 7.94 -1.03 2.34
C ALA A 68 9.00 -1.89 1.64
N HIS A 69 8.61 -2.64 0.61
CA HIS A 69 9.53 -3.49 -0.14
C HIS A 69 10.59 -2.69 -0.90
N VAL A 70 10.20 -1.61 -1.58
CA VAL A 70 11.15 -0.71 -2.25
C VAL A 70 12.13 -0.10 -1.24
N SER A 71 11.61 0.42 -0.12
CA SER A 71 12.44 1.01 0.94
C SER A 71 13.44 0.00 1.50
N ASN A 72 12.97 -1.21 1.84
CA ASN A 72 13.82 -2.26 2.42
C ASN A 72 14.86 -2.79 1.41
N HIS A 73 14.48 -2.97 0.15
CA HIS A 73 15.40 -3.44 -0.89
C HIS A 73 16.52 -2.43 -1.15
N LEU A 74 16.20 -1.14 -1.17
CA LEU A 74 17.19 -0.08 -1.38
C LEU A 74 18.10 0.15 -0.16
N ASP A 75 17.58 -0.04 1.05
CA ASP A 75 18.42 -0.07 2.27
C ASP A 75 19.37 -1.27 2.27
N TYR A 76 18.87 -2.46 1.93
CA TYR A 76 19.69 -3.66 1.80
C TYR A 76 20.80 -3.51 0.74
N THR A 77 20.46 -3.07 -0.47
CA THR A 77 21.45 -2.89 -1.55
C THR A 77 22.51 -1.86 -1.16
N GLN A 78 22.14 -0.76 -0.51
CA GLN A 78 23.11 0.20 0.02
C GLN A 78 24.07 -0.43 1.05
N LYS A 79 23.55 -1.20 2.00
CA LYS A 79 24.36 -1.90 3.02
C LYS A 79 25.26 -2.98 2.40
N ALA A 80 24.75 -3.74 1.44
CA ALA A 80 25.52 -4.75 0.71
C ALA A 80 26.69 -4.13 -0.07
N HIS A 81 26.48 -2.99 -0.72
CA HIS A 81 27.56 -2.25 -1.39
C HIS A 81 28.55 -1.58 -0.42
N ALA A 82 28.18 -1.41 0.86
CA ALA A 82 29.06 -0.93 1.91
C ALA A 82 29.85 -2.06 2.62
N GLY A 83 29.56 -3.33 2.34
CA GLY A 83 30.19 -4.50 2.97
C GLY A 83 29.48 -5.04 4.21
N ASP A 84 28.32 -4.48 4.59
CA ASP A 84 27.63 -4.71 5.87
C ASP A 84 26.23 -5.36 5.69
N ALA A 85 26.08 -6.39 4.86
CA ALA A 85 24.77 -6.98 4.56
C ALA A 85 24.28 -8.04 5.56
N TYR A 86 23.02 -7.90 6.00
CA TYR A 86 22.19 -8.99 6.55
C TYR A 86 20.86 -9.05 5.77
N TRP A 87 20.53 -10.21 5.21
CA TRP A 87 19.30 -10.41 4.41
C TRP A 87 18.15 -10.85 5.30
N LEU A 88 17.10 -10.02 5.43
CA LEU A 88 15.81 -10.42 6.01
C LEU A 88 14.83 -10.67 4.85
N ALA A 89 14.45 -11.93 4.66
CA ALA A 89 13.48 -12.31 3.64
C ALA A 89 12.13 -11.64 3.91
N THR A 90 11.74 -10.69 3.05
CA THR A 90 10.40 -10.09 3.07
C THR A 90 9.56 -10.78 2.01
N GLN A 91 8.48 -11.46 2.41
CA GLN A 91 7.57 -12.14 1.48
C GLN A 91 6.64 -11.11 0.83
N PHE A 92 6.83 -10.84 -0.46
CA PHE A 92 6.00 -9.93 -1.26
C PHE A 92 4.91 -10.72 -2.01
N LYS A 93 3.62 -10.43 -1.77
CA LYS A 93 2.52 -11.11 -2.48
C LYS A 93 2.11 -10.33 -3.73
N PHE A 94 2.81 -10.53 -4.84
CA PHE A 94 2.52 -9.91 -6.14
C PHE A 94 1.08 -10.14 -6.66
N GLY A 95 0.46 -11.30 -6.38
CA GLY A 95 -0.83 -11.68 -6.98
C GLY A 95 -2.05 -10.85 -6.59
N ALA A 96 -1.97 -10.00 -5.56
CA ALA A 96 -3.09 -9.14 -5.14
C ALA A 96 -3.18 -7.84 -5.97
N LEU A 97 -2.04 -7.33 -6.46
CA LEU A 97 -1.97 -6.11 -7.27
C LEU A 97 -2.69 -6.28 -8.60
N ASP A 98 -2.30 -7.29 -9.37
CA ASP A 98 -2.79 -7.49 -10.75
C ASP A 98 -4.31 -7.69 -10.79
N LYS A 99 -4.85 -8.48 -9.85
CA LYS A 99 -6.28 -8.75 -9.77
C LYS A 99 -7.10 -7.48 -9.47
N GLY A 100 -6.58 -6.57 -8.65
CA GLY A 100 -7.24 -5.30 -8.32
C GLY A 100 -7.32 -4.33 -9.51
N PHE A 101 -6.34 -4.37 -10.42
CA PHE A 101 -6.33 -3.54 -11.63
C PHE A 101 -7.16 -4.15 -12.77
N GLU A 102 -7.19 -5.48 -12.92
CA GLU A 102 -7.99 -6.16 -13.95
C GLU A 102 -9.50 -6.03 -13.72
N GLU A 103 -9.97 -6.08 -12.46
CA GLU A 103 -11.39 -5.90 -12.13
C GLU A 103 -11.90 -4.47 -12.42
N GLY A 104 -11.01 -3.48 -12.53
CA GLY A 104 -11.33 -2.10 -12.90
C GLY A 104 -11.35 -1.85 -14.42
N ALA A 105 -10.72 -2.71 -15.21
CA ALA A 105 -10.65 -2.59 -16.67
C ALA A 105 -11.84 -3.23 -17.41
N GLN A 106 -12.72 -3.93 -16.69
CA GLN A 106 -13.87 -4.66 -17.25
C GLN A 106 -15.23 -3.98 -17.00
N ARG A 107 -15.26 -2.70 -16.62
CA ARG A 107 -16.49 -1.90 -16.48
C ARG A 107 -16.54 -0.73 -17.43
#